data_AF-F8E3M1-F1
#
_entry.id   AF-F8E3M1-F1
#
_cell.length_a   1.000
_cell.length_b   1.000
_cell.length_c   1.000
_cell.angle_alpha   90.00
_cell.angle_beta   90.00
_cell.angle_gamma   90.00
#
_symmetry.space_group_name_H-M   'P 1'
#
loop_
_entity.id
_entity.type
_entity.pdbx_description
1 polymer ?
#
loop_
_entity_poly.entity_id
_entity_poly.type
_entity_poly.pdbx_seq_one_letter_code
_entity_poly.pdbx_strand_id
1 'polypeptide(L)'
;MIIYFPVVIKQLFTLGKDYPFPRPAVCPCCESNRLWSHGYVLRYLFYTQGVYLKRYRCVDCCRVHMLKPKGILSHHQSSCLEIFRHLYLYVLNGSYDTTHCSRQRQRHWFKSLDRNIRLYIGFSVDLITGFERLLTMGLNPLRRPK
;
A
#
# COMPACT_ATOMS: atom_id res chain seq x y z
N MET A 1 -12.05 -5.87 4.85
CA MET A 1 -12.48 -5.99 3.43
C MET A 1 -12.24 -4.69 2.69
N ILE A 2 -12.10 -4.74 1.36
CA ILE A 2 -11.97 -3.56 0.51
C ILE A 2 -13.28 -3.37 -0.25
N ILE A 3 -13.84 -2.16 -0.21
CA ILE A 3 -14.97 -1.75 -1.03
C ILE A 3 -14.43 -0.77 -2.07
N TYR A 4 -14.56 -1.12 -3.34
CA TYR A 4 -14.10 -0.24 -4.42
C TYR A 4 -15.14 0.84 -4.71
N PHE A 5 -14.69 2.08 -4.88
CA PHE A 5 -15.56 3.19 -5.24
C PHE A 5 -14.94 4.04 -6.37
N PRO A 6 -15.76 4.64 -7.26
CA PRO A 6 -15.27 5.55 -8.28
C PRO A 6 -14.84 6.87 -7.64
N VAL A 7 -13.71 7.44 -8.08
CA VAL A 7 -13.20 8.72 -7.59
C VAL A 7 -12.20 9.34 -8.54
N VAL A 8 -12.20 10.67 -8.61
CA VAL A 8 -11.12 11.46 -9.22
C VAL A 8 -9.97 11.56 -8.23
N ILE A 9 -8.87 10.88 -8.54
CA ILE A 9 -7.71 10.73 -7.66
C ILE A 9 -7.13 12.07 -7.18
N LYS A 10 -7.09 13.06 -8.07
CA LYS A 10 -6.64 14.42 -7.73
C LYS A 10 -7.43 15.01 -6.55
N GLN A 11 -8.75 14.83 -6.54
CA GLN A 11 -9.60 15.30 -5.45
C GLN A 11 -9.32 14.57 -4.13
N LEU A 12 -9.04 13.28 -4.20
CA LEU A 12 -8.70 12.48 -3.01
C LEU A 12 -7.40 12.96 -2.34
N PHE A 13 -6.42 13.36 -3.15
CA PHE A 13 -5.18 13.96 -2.66
C PHE A 13 -5.39 15.35 -2.07
N THR A 14 -6.15 16.21 -2.77
CA THR A 14 -6.38 17.59 -2.33
C THR A 14 -7.22 17.67 -1.06
N LEU A 15 -8.29 16.87 -0.97
CA LEU A 15 -9.26 16.94 0.13
C LEU A 15 -8.86 16.04 1.31
N GLY A 16 -8.03 15.02 1.10
CA GLY A 16 -7.55 14.15 2.18
C GLY A 16 -8.68 13.53 3.02
N LYS A 17 -8.75 13.88 4.31
CA LYS A 17 -9.78 13.39 5.24
C LYS A 17 -11.16 14.04 5.02
N ASP A 18 -11.17 15.23 4.41
CA ASP A 18 -12.37 16.02 4.14
C ASP A 18 -13.05 15.61 2.83
N TYR A 19 -12.46 14.66 2.09
CA TYR A 19 -13.09 14.07 0.92
C TYR A 19 -14.47 13.47 1.31
N PRO A 20 -15.53 13.72 0.54
CA PRO A 20 -16.88 13.23 0.82
C PRO A 20 -16.99 11.73 0.48
N PHE A 21 -16.41 10.89 1.33
CA PHE A 21 -16.41 9.44 1.14
C PHE A 21 -17.85 8.88 1.11
N PRO A 22 -18.22 8.11 0.06
CA PRO A 22 -19.56 7.54 -0.01
C PRO A 22 -19.73 6.49 1.08
N ARG A 23 -20.78 6.63 1.91
CA ARG A 23 -21.12 5.59 2.88
C ARG A 23 -21.68 4.36 2.13
N PRO A 24 -21.13 3.15 2.33
CA PRO A 24 -21.74 1.96 1.75
C PRO A 24 -23.14 1.73 2.33
N ALA A 25 -24.09 1.37 1.48
CA ALA A 25 -25.47 1.12 1.90
C ALA A 25 -25.58 -0.09 2.84
N VAL A 26 -24.84 -1.16 2.54
CA VAL A 26 -24.88 -2.43 3.26
C VAL A 26 -23.48 -2.99 3.48
N CYS A 27 -23.35 -3.81 4.52
CA CYS A 27 -22.15 -4.58 4.79
C CYS A 27 -21.98 -5.65 3.72
N PRO A 28 -20.86 -5.69 2.99
CA PRO A 28 -20.61 -6.73 1.98
C PRO A 28 -20.31 -8.12 2.57
N CYS A 29 -20.42 -8.31 3.89
CA CYS A 29 -20.25 -9.62 4.54
C CYS A 29 -21.53 -10.19 5.15
N CYS A 30 -22.44 -9.33 5.64
CA CYS A 30 -23.66 -9.77 6.33
C CYS A 30 -24.89 -8.94 5.96
N GLU A 31 -24.78 -8.11 4.92
CA GLU A 31 -25.87 -7.31 4.33
C GLU A 31 -26.55 -6.27 5.25
N SER A 32 -26.12 -6.19 6.51
CA SER A 32 -26.60 -5.16 7.44
C SER A 32 -26.31 -3.74 6.94
N ASN A 33 -27.27 -2.83 7.14
CA ASN A 33 -27.13 -1.39 6.90
C ASN A 33 -26.42 -0.63 8.04
N ARG A 34 -26.06 -1.31 9.15
CA ARG A 34 -25.45 -0.72 10.35
C ARG A 34 -23.93 -0.57 10.20
N LEU A 35 -23.51 0.21 9.21
CA LEU A 35 -22.11 0.57 8.95
C LEU A 35 -21.74 1.93 9.55
N TRP A 36 -20.80 1.96 10.47
CA TRP A 36 -20.41 3.18 11.19
C TRP A 36 -19.02 3.64 10.76
N SER A 37 -18.80 4.95 10.70
CA SER A 37 -17.49 5.52 10.39
C SER A 37 -16.46 5.02 11.41
N HIS A 38 -15.38 4.42 10.93
CA HIS A 38 -14.29 3.85 11.73
C HIS A 38 -12.96 4.52 11.41
N GLY A 39 -13.00 5.84 11.33
CA GLY A 39 -11.84 6.69 11.07
C GLY A 39 -11.24 6.51 9.68
N TYR A 40 -9.97 6.86 9.56
CA TYR A 40 -9.23 6.86 8.30
C TYR A 40 -8.00 5.97 8.43
N VAL A 41 -7.41 5.64 7.28
CA VAL A 41 -6.13 4.95 7.21
C VAL A 41 -5.31 5.51 6.06
N LEU A 42 -4.03 5.80 6.30
CA LEU A 42 -3.13 6.25 5.25
C LEU A 42 -2.73 5.06 4.36
N ARG A 43 -2.82 5.23 3.04
CA ARG A 43 -2.38 4.27 2.02
C ARG A 43 -1.66 4.99 0.90
N TYR A 44 -0.56 4.40 0.43
CA TYR A 44 0.18 4.93 -0.71
C TYR A 44 -0.42 4.34 -1.98
N LEU A 45 -1.35 5.08 -2.58
CA LEU A 45 -1.99 4.73 -3.85
C LEU A 45 -1.01 4.85 -5.02
N PHE A 46 -0.05 5.78 -4.88
CA PHE A 46 1.10 5.96 -5.75
C PHE A 46 2.36 6.07 -4.88
N TYR A 47 3.52 5.86 -5.47
CA TYR A 47 4.79 5.66 -4.77
C TYR A 47 5.26 6.82 -3.89
N THR A 48 4.79 8.04 -4.17
CA THR A 48 5.30 9.27 -3.56
C THR A 48 4.33 9.93 -2.58
N GLN A 49 3.01 9.76 -2.75
CA GLN A 49 2.02 10.45 -1.92
C GLN A 49 1.00 9.48 -1.34
N GLY A 50 0.84 9.54 -0.02
CA GLY A 50 -0.18 8.81 0.71
C GLY A 50 -1.52 9.54 0.64
N VAL A 51 -2.61 8.78 0.61
CA VAL A 51 -3.98 9.30 0.79
C VAL A 51 -4.62 8.69 2.02
N TYR A 52 -5.45 9.48 2.69
CA TYR A 52 -6.33 8.95 3.71
C TYR A 52 -7.51 8.26 3.04
N LEU A 53 -7.76 7.01 3.41
CA LEU A 53 -8.91 6.23 2.98
C LEU A 53 -9.85 6.02 4.16
N LYS A 54 -11.15 6.21 3.94
CA LYS A 54 -12.17 6.01 4.96
C LYS A 54 -12.34 4.53 5.29
N ARG A 55 -12.56 4.23 6.57
CA ARG A 55 -12.96 2.91 7.06
C ARG A 55 -14.37 2.98 7.63
N TYR A 56 -15.09 1.88 7.49
CA TYR A 56 -16.38 1.62 8.13
C TYR A 56 -16.31 0.32 8.91
N ARG A 57 -16.97 0.25 10.05
CA ARG A 57 -17.15 -0.98 10.82
C ARG A 57 -18.62 -1.37 10.80
N CYS A 58 -18.91 -2.63 10.50
CA CYS A 58 -20.26 -3.17 10.65
C CYS A 58 -20.49 -3.53 12.12
N VAL A 59 -21.63 -3.12 12.69
CA VAL A 59 -21.99 -3.42 14.09
C VAL A 59 -22.31 -4.90 14.26
N ASP A 60 -23.00 -5.52 13.29
CA ASP A 60 -23.53 -6.89 13.48
C ASP A 60 -22.46 -7.97 13.24
N CYS A 61 -21.60 -7.82 12.23
CA CYS A 61 -20.52 -8.78 11.97
C CYS A 61 -19.14 -8.34 12.48
N CYS A 62 -19.04 -7.17 13.11
CA CYS A 62 -17.81 -6.56 13.63
C CYS A 62 -16.68 -6.28 12.59
N ARG A 63 -16.86 -6.60 11.30
CA ARG A 63 -15.80 -6.45 10.29
C ARG A 63 -15.54 -4.99 9.93
N VAL A 64 -14.28 -4.71 9.60
CA VAL A 64 -13.83 -3.40 9.11
C VAL A 64 -13.66 -3.43 7.58
N HIS A 65 -14.26 -2.45 6.93
CA HIS A 65 -14.28 -2.24 5.50
C HIS A 65 -13.53 -0.94 5.17
N MET A 66 -12.59 -0.98 4.23
CA MET A 66 -11.86 0.19 3.75
C MET A 66 -12.39 0.55 2.37
N LEU A 67 -12.70 1.83 2.15
CA LEU A 67 -13.00 2.33 0.83
C LEU A 67 -11.70 2.51 0.04
N LYS A 68 -11.62 1.91 -1.14
CA LYS A 68 -10.46 2.05 -2.03
C LYS A 68 -10.89 2.55 -3.41
N PRO A 69 -10.17 3.49 -4.02
CA PRO A 69 -10.45 3.90 -5.39
C PRO A 69 -10.41 2.73 -6.37
N LYS A 70 -11.41 2.64 -7.24
CA LYS A 70 -11.40 1.70 -8.37
C LYS A 70 -10.28 2.08 -9.35
N GLY A 71 -9.63 1.08 -9.94
CA GLY A 71 -8.60 1.30 -10.95
C GLY A 71 -7.19 1.60 -10.43
N ILE A 72 -6.97 1.67 -9.10
CA ILE A 72 -5.62 1.86 -8.55
C ILE A 72 -4.96 0.56 -8.10
N LEU A 73 -3.80 0.31 -8.70
CA LEU A 73 -2.90 -0.81 -8.47
C LEU A 73 -1.88 -0.51 -7.36
N SER A 74 -2.29 -0.37 -6.11
CA SER A 74 -1.33 -0.46 -5.02
C SER A 74 -1.91 -1.07 -3.73
N HIS A 75 -1.08 -1.86 -3.05
CA HIS A 75 -1.41 -2.50 -1.77
C HIS A 75 -0.45 -2.06 -0.66
N HIS A 76 0.40 -1.05 -0.91
CA HIS A 76 1.46 -0.69 0.02
C HIS A 76 1.03 0.40 0.99
N GLN A 77 1.41 0.18 2.24
CA GLN A 77 1.20 1.12 3.34
C GLN A 77 2.40 2.03 3.57
N SER A 78 3.52 1.77 2.89
CA SER A 78 4.78 2.52 2.99
C SER A 78 5.08 3.21 1.67
N SER A 79 5.74 4.37 1.75
CA SER A 79 6.21 5.11 0.58
C SER A 79 7.43 4.45 -0.05
N CYS A 80 7.73 4.79 -1.31
CA CYS A 80 8.99 4.36 -1.92
C CYS A 80 10.21 4.85 -1.14
N LEU A 81 10.18 6.08 -0.63
CA LEU A 81 11.27 6.64 0.15
C LEU A 81 11.51 5.86 1.44
N GLU A 82 10.45 5.45 2.13
CA GLU A 82 10.54 4.64 3.36
C GLU A 82 11.13 3.26 3.06
N ILE A 83 10.64 2.59 2.01
CA ILE A 83 11.16 1.28 1.58
C ILE A 83 12.63 1.41 1.18
N PHE A 84 12.97 2.42 0.38
CA PHE A 84 14.33 2.67 -0.08
C PHE A 84 15.27 2.97 1.09
N ARG A 85 14.86 3.80 2.06
CA ARG A 85 15.63 4.06 3.28
C ARG A 85 15.97 2.77 4.02
N HIS A 86 14.99 1.90 4.26
CA HIS A 86 15.24 0.63 4.94
C HIS A 86 16.11 -0.32 4.12
N LEU A 87 15.95 -0.32 2.80
CA LEU A 87 16.81 -1.08 1.91
C LEU A 87 18.26 -0.60 1.97
N TYR A 88 18.46 0.71 1.92
CA TYR A 88 19.78 1.34 2.03
C TYR A 88 20.45 1.00 3.35
N LEU A 89 19.72 1.14 4.48
CA LEU A 89 20.21 0.77 5.81
C LEU A 89 20.57 -0.72 5.89
N TYR A 90 19.79 -1.59 5.25
CA TYR A 90 20.09 -3.03 5.20
C TYR A 90 21.38 -3.33 4.44
N VAL A 91 21.59 -2.68 3.29
CA VAL A 91 22.81 -2.84 2.49
C VAL A 91 24.02 -2.28 3.23
N LEU A 92 23.88 -1.12 3.89
CA LEU A 92 24.95 -0.47 4.64
C LEU A 92 25.35 -1.27 5.90
N ASN A 93 24.37 -1.73 6.68
CA ASN A 93 24.58 -2.31 8.01
C ASN A 93 24.60 -3.85 8.02
N GLY A 94 24.28 -4.49 6.89
CA GLY A 94 24.13 -5.95 6.78
C GLY A 94 22.96 -6.55 7.57
N SER A 95 22.08 -5.72 8.15
CA SER A 95 21.01 -6.15 9.07
C SER A 95 19.76 -5.28 8.94
N TYR A 96 18.61 -5.82 9.35
CA TYR A 96 17.32 -5.12 9.27
C TYR A 96 17.23 -4.03 10.34
N ASP A 97 16.70 -2.86 9.97
CA ASP A 97 16.45 -1.76 10.92
C ASP A 97 15.20 -2.06 11.76
N THR A 98 15.37 -2.71 12.90
CA THR A 98 14.25 -3.09 13.78
C THR A 98 13.72 -1.94 14.63
N THR A 99 14.42 -0.80 14.68
CA THR A 99 14.04 0.36 15.50
C THR A 99 12.84 1.08 14.91
N HIS A 100 12.80 1.21 13.58
CA HIS A 100 11.77 1.99 12.89
C HIS A 100 10.79 1.14 12.08
N CYS A 101 11.13 -0.11 11.76
CA CYS A 101 10.25 -1.00 11.00
C CYS A 101 10.40 -2.46 11.42
N SER A 102 9.30 -3.22 11.44
CA SER A 102 9.39 -4.62 11.84
C SER A 102 10.22 -5.44 10.84
N ARG A 103 11.05 -6.34 11.35
CA ARG A 103 11.87 -7.27 10.54
C ARG A 103 11.02 -8.03 9.53
N GLN A 104 9.82 -8.46 9.91
CA GLN A 104 8.92 -9.22 9.04
C GLN A 104 8.49 -8.40 7.81
N ARG A 105 8.22 -7.11 8.00
CA ARG A 105 7.80 -6.19 6.94
C ARG A 105 8.95 -5.93 5.97
N GLN A 106 10.14 -5.63 6.48
CA GLN A 106 11.33 -5.45 5.64
C GLN A 106 11.68 -6.72 4.87
N ARG A 107 11.69 -7.89 5.52
CA ARG A 107 11.92 -9.18 4.86
C ARG A 107 10.90 -9.43 3.75
N HIS A 108 9.64 -9.09 3.97
CA HIS A 108 8.61 -9.20 2.94
C HIS A 108 8.90 -8.32 1.73
N TRP A 109 9.34 -7.07 1.95
CA TRP A 109 9.75 -6.16 0.89
C TRP A 109 10.94 -6.73 0.11
N PHE A 110 12.04 -7.05 0.79
CA PHE A 110 13.28 -7.42 0.13
C PHE A 110 13.14 -8.74 -0.63
N LYS A 111 12.39 -9.71 -0.10
CA LYS A 111 12.06 -10.93 -0.85
C LYS A 111 11.25 -10.66 -2.12
N SER A 112 10.31 -9.72 -2.06
CA SER A 112 9.49 -9.37 -3.24
C SER A 112 10.32 -8.61 -4.27
N LEU A 113 11.21 -7.72 -3.80
CA LEU A 113 12.17 -6.98 -4.61
C LEU A 113 13.16 -7.91 -5.32
N ASP A 114 13.88 -8.76 -4.59
CA ASP A 114 14.84 -9.72 -5.15
C ASP A 114 14.18 -10.60 -6.23
N ARG A 115 12.96 -11.10 -5.96
CA ARG A 115 12.20 -11.86 -6.95
C ARG A 115 11.91 -11.05 -8.22
N ASN A 116 11.49 -9.79 -8.08
CA ASN A 116 11.19 -8.94 -9.23
C ASN A 116 12.43 -8.53 -10.02
N ILE A 117 13.55 -8.27 -9.34
CA ILE A 117 14.84 -8.02 -9.99
C ILE A 117 15.21 -9.22 -10.85
N ARG A 118 15.16 -10.44 -10.28
CA ARG A 118 15.45 -11.67 -11.03
C ARG A 118 14.53 -11.86 -12.23
N LEU A 119 13.25 -11.52 -12.09
CA LEU A 119 12.26 -11.72 -13.15
C LEU A 119 12.41 -10.73 -14.31
N TYR A 120 12.60 -9.44 -14.02
CA TYR A 120 12.55 -8.38 -15.03
C TYR A 120 13.92 -7.86 -15.47
N ILE A 121 14.96 -8.08 -14.66
CA ILE A 121 16.31 -7.53 -14.91
C ILE A 121 17.36 -8.64 -15.03
N GLY A 122 17.33 -9.64 -14.16
CA GLY A 122 18.28 -10.75 -14.12
C GLY A 122 19.09 -10.84 -12.81
N PHE A 123 20.15 -11.66 -12.82
CA PHE A 123 20.86 -12.09 -11.59
C PHE A 123 22.03 -11.21 -11.15
N SER A 124 22.38 -10.16 -11.91
CA SER A 124 23.64 -9.41 -11.74
C SER A 124 23.48 -8.00 -11.18
N VAL A 125 22.35 -7.69 -10.55
CA VAL A 125 22.04 -6.34 -10.08
C VAL A 125 21.76 -6.38 -8.58
N ASP A 126 22.43 -5.51 -7.82
CA ASP A 126 22.20 -5.35 -6.39
C ASP A 126 20.79 -4.80 -6.11
N LEU A 127 20.35 -4.89 -4.84
CA LEU A 127 18.99 -4.53 -4.49
C LEU A 127 18.68 -3.05 -4.71
N ILE A 128 19.65 -2.14 -4.48
CA ILE A 128 19.44 -0.69 -4.64
C ILE A 128 19.27 -0.37 -6.12
N THR A 129 20.24 -0.77 -6.95
CA THR A 129 20.19 -0.55 -8.39
C THR A 129 18.97 -1.22 -9.02
N GLY A 130 18.62 -2.43 -8.55
CA GLY A 130 17.46 -3.16 -9.02
C GLY A 130 16.14 -2.48 -8.65
N PHE A 131 16.05 -1.89 -7.46
CA PHE A 131 14.89 -1.10 -7.04
C PHE A 131 14.70 0.11 -7.94
N GLU A 132 15.75 0.87 -8.21
CA GLU A 132 15.72 2.05 -9.09
C GLU A 132 15.34 1.67 -10.53
N ARG A 133 15.96 0.64 -11.10
CA ARG A 133 15.65 0.18 -12.46
C ARG A 133 14.19 -0.25 -12.62
N LEU A 134 13.65 -1.01 -11.66
CA LEU A 134 12.24 -1.40 -11.69
C LEU A 134 11.32 -0.18 -11.69
N LEU A 135 11.66 0.87 -10.93
CA LEU A 135 10.91 2.13 -10.94
C LEU A 135 11.03 2.85 -12.29
N THR A 136 12.22 2.92 -12.89
CA THR A 136 12.43 3.54 -14.22
C THR A 136 11.66 2.81 -15.31
N MET A 137 11.47 1.49 -15.17
CA MET A 137 10.65 0.68 -16.08
C MET A 137 9.13 0.84 -15.84
N GLY A 138 8.69 1.66 -14.90
CA GLY A 138 7.28 1.82 -14.52
C GLY A 138 6.70 0.61 -13.78
N LEU A 139 7.55 -0.30 -13.29
CA LEU A 139 7.15 -1.49 -12.55
C LEU A 139 7.10 -1.21 -11.05
N ASN A 140 6.22 -1.92 -10.34
CA ASN A 140 6.22 -1.89 -8.88
C ASN A 140 7.29 -2.84 -8.34
N PRO A 141 8.34 -2.33 -7.64
CA PRO A 141 9.43 -3.17 -7.18
C PRO A 141 8.98 -4.25 -6.18
N LEU A 142 7.85 -4.05 -5.49
CA LEU A 142 7.37 -4.94 -4.45
C LEU A 142 6.09 -5.71 -4.79
N ARG A 143 5.47 -5.44 -5.96
CA ARG A 143 4.27 -6.16 -6.38
C ARG A 143 4.66 -7.56 -6.80
N ARG A 144 4.01 -8.58 -6.24
CA ARG A 144 4.19 -9.96 -6.72
C ARG A 144 3.63 -10.09 -8.14
N PRO A 145 4.39 -10.66 -9.09
CA PRO A 145 3.87 -11.01 -10.40
C PRO A 145 2.75 -12.03 -10.21
N LYS A 146 1.65 -11.85 -10.95
CA LYS A 146 0.55 -12.81 -10.98
C LYS A 146 0.91 -13.95 -11.92
#